data_AF-A0A7S0Y805-F1
#
_entry.id   AF-A0A7S0Y805-F1
#
_cell.length_a   1.000
_cell.length_b   1.000
_cell.length_c   1.000
_cell.angle_alpha   90.00
_cell.angle_beta   90.00
_cell.angle_gamma   90.00
#
_symmetry.space_group_name_H-M   'P 1'
#
loop_
_entity.id
_entity.type
_entity.pdbx_description
1 polymer ?
#
loop_
_entity_poly.entity_id
_entity_poly.type
_entity_poly.pdbx_seq_one_letter_code
_entity_poly.pdbx_strand_id
1 'polypeptide(L)'
;GQRILSTLSSTMTNQLLSTSLYFLVGFLTFRVLEASWVDPDTPYTARTTQALYSGDTRRYELVFSDEFDQDGRNFEDGSDPRWTALRKNDYTNEALHFYSDDNAKTEDGVLKITTERKENAYRAFNEKTKKFYNDKKYIQSAMLQGWNKFCFTGGIVEFSAKLPGSPRIGGLWPALWMMGNLARATYVGSSDYMWPYSYNQCDKENRLSQQISACSRVHHYGMEDYRGRGAPEIDVIEAMQGDAEKLPSTTITRPYQSASFQVSPGVERDRPVLGMKPKQGHWYSGMEYNHNNRTKSELNPFFYGVKLVHKLKSYTYQADALSANGGLNTSHYTKQHTYRIEWEPPADDGSGGHIRWYTDDVLLYGISGASLHTTGSEIPSEAMYLLMNVAVASSWGFPKPCPEGCSCECYECGNPECACALPTGYCENFPATFDIDYVRVFQAVNDDKHTLGCSPKNRPTSLFIKGHQKRYMETGDTQPLHPIQKGGAVCKENSDCGSYKNGYCSSRGVCVCKDRFTGPTCLAHAGRYDNEDTSEEVSSFGWDTFYVPASLIAWIAILSVFLLFSSYLAMRDRNKYNNHSLMEETSSAPSTYQHSSDNALPDYALPPKQKVVTYCVVDGRLIDK
;
A
#
# COMPACT_ATOMS: atom_id res chain seq x y z
N GLY A 1 19.68 36.75 -81.48
CA GLY A 1 20.42 37.92 -81.96
C GLY A 1 20.40 39.00 -80.88
N GLN A 2 21.59 39.48 -80.51
CA GLN A 2 21.96 40.76 -79.84
C GLN A 2 21.14 41.20 -78.59
N ARG A 3 21.72 41.17 -77.37
CA ARG A 3 22.51 42.24 -76.69
C ARG A 3 21.65 43.51 -76.41
N ILE A 4 21.49 44.08 -75.20
CA ILE A 4 22.48 44.37 -74.14
C ILE A 4 21.78 44.98 -72.87
N LEU A 5 22.26 44.58 -71.66
CA LEU A 5 22.47 45.28 -70.36
C LEU A 5 21.30 46.02 -69.65
N SER A 6 20.81 45.57 -68.47
CA SER A 6 21.36 45.64 -67.08
C SER A 6 21.33 47.06 -66.50
N THR A 7 20.74 47.38 -65.34
CA THR A 7 20.97 46.98 -63.92
C THR A 7 20.03 47.89 -63.09
N LEU A 8 19.55 47.65 -61.86
CA LEU A 8 19.84 46.70 -60.79
C LEU A 8 18.70 46.81 -59.74
N SER A 9 18.35 45.66 -59.16
CA SER A 9 17.91 45.45 -57.76
C SER A 9 16.58 46.07 -57.30
N SER A 10 15.63 45.33 -56.72
CA SER A 10 15.47 43.90 -56.45
C SER A 10 14.09 43.77 -55.81
N THR A 11 13.23 43.00 -56.48
CA THR A 11 12.39 41.92 -55.92
C THR A 11 11.94 42.08 -54.45
N MET A 12 10.67 41.98 -54.08
CA MET A 12 9.61 41.20 -54.74
C MET A 12 8.26 41.42 -54.03
N THR A 13 7.21 41.47 -54.85
CA THR A 13 5.84 40.93 -54.64
C THR A 13 5.02 41.48 -53.46
N ASN A 14 4.10 42.42 -53.67
CA ASN A 14 2.78 42.29 -54.32
C ASN A 14 1.96 41.06 -53.91
N GLN A 15 0.94 41.36 -53.08
CA GLN A 15 -0.47 41.00 -53.26
C GLN A 15 -0.76 39.55 -53.69
N LEU A 16 -0.96 38.72 -52.67
CA LEU A 16 -1.90 37.59 -52.62
C LEU A 16 -1.77 37.02 -51.20
N LEU A 17 -2.77 37.17 -50.33
CA LEU A 17 -2.96 36.38 -49.09
C LEU A 17 -4.15 36.94 -48.29
N SER A 18 -5.27 36.21 -48.25
CA SER A 18 -6.11 36.02 -47.04
C SER A 18 -7.34 35.11 -47.29
N THR A 19 -7.32 34.22 -48.29
CA THR A 19 -8.40 33.26 -48.53
C THR A 19 -7.83 31.89 -48.88
N SER A 20 -6.95 31.36 -48.04
CA SER A 20 -6.49 29.96 -48.04
C SER A 20 -5.62 29.70 -46.79
N LEU A 21 -6.22 29.66 -45.60
CA LEU A 21 -5.55 29.12 -44.40
C LEU A 21 -6.54 28.62 -43.35
N TYR A 22 -7.40 27.68 -43.74
CA TYR A 22 -8.08 26.77 -42.79
C TYR A 22 -7.89 25.30 -43.23
N PHE A 23 -6.70 24.99 -43.75
CA PHE A 23 -6.27 23.63 -44.07
C PHE A 23 -4.80 23.45 -43.62
N LEU A 24 -4.59 23.54 -42.31
CA LEU A 24 -3.38 23.26 -41.52
C LEU A 24 -3.76 23.79 -40.13
N VAL A 25 -4.04 23.03 -39.08
CA VAL A 25 -3.57 21.72 -38.66
C VAL A 25 -4.72 21.14 -37.83
N GLY A 26 -5.53 20.29 -38.46
CA GLY A 26 -6.39 19.33 -37.77
C GLY A 26 -5.61 18.08 -37.36
N PHE A 27 -4.29 18.18 -37.16
CA PHE A 27 -3.69 17.30 -36.17
C PHE A 27 -4.15 17.88 -34.84
N LEU A 28 -5.12 17.20 -34.22
CA LEU A 28 -5.13 17.06 -32.78
C LEU A 28 -3.66 16.91 -32.36
N THR A 29 -3.06 18.01 -31.90
CA THR A 29 -1.86 17.92 -31.11
C THR A 29 -2.32 17.20 -29.86
N PHE A 30 -2.21 15.87 -29.86
CA PHE A 30 -1.97 15.07 -28.67
C PHE A 30 -0.67 15.60 -28.05
N ARG A 31 -0.74 16.79 -27.44
CA ARG A 31 -0.04 17.02 -26.19
C ARG A 31 -0.90 16.24 -25.18
N VAL A 32 -0.41 15.30 -24.40
CA VAL A 32 0.90 15.24 -23.74
C VAL A 32 1.28 13.76 -23.57
N LEU A 33 2.58 13.49 -23.49
CA LEU A 33 3.14 12.27 -22.88
C LEU A 33 2.63 12.12 -21.45
N GLU A 34 1.66 11.24 -21.18
CA GLU A 34 1.21 11.02 -19.81
C GLU A 34 1.47 9.58 -19.39
N ALA A 35 2.33 9.43 -18.38
CA ALA A 35 2.38 8.24 -17.55
C ALA A 35 0.95 7.97 -17.06
N SER A 36 0.49 6.73 -17.24
CA SER A 36 -0.88 6.30 -16.91
C SER A 36 -0.80 5.04 -16.06
N TRP A 37 -1.82 4.83 -15.23
CA TRP A 37 -2.00 3.61 -14.47
C TRP A 37 -2.42 2.41 -15.32
N VAL A 38 -2.90 2.66 -16.55
CA VAL A 38 -3.18 1.59 -17.53
C VAL A 38 -1.88 1.19 -18.23
N ASP A 39 -1.56 -0.10 -18.15
CA ASP A 39 -0.46 -0.70 -18.90
C ASP A 39 -0.65 -0.47 -20.42
N PRO A 40 0.34 0.11 -21.12
CA PRO A 40 0.30 0.25 -22.57
C PRO A 40 0.08 -1.06 -23.34
N ASP A 41 0.50 -2.19 -22.77
CA ASP A 41 0.39 -3.51 -23.38
C ASP A 41 -1.03 -4.11 -23.18
N THR A 42 -1.89 -3.52 -22.33
CA THR A 42 -3.27 -3.99 -22.15
C THR A 42 -4.09 -3.94 -23.45
N PRO A 43 -4.65 -5.09 -23.90
CA PRO A 43 -5.47 -5.17 -25.10
C PRO A 43 -6.68 -4.23 -25.05
N TYR A 44 -7.00 -3.58 -26.17
CA TYR A 44 -8.15 -2.67 -26.26
C TYR A 44 -9.49 -3.32 -25.87
N THR A 45 -9.65 -4.61 -26.15
CA THR A 45 -10.84 -5.39 -25.79
C THR A 45 -10.96 -5.65 -24.29
N ALA A 46 -9.88 -5.50 -23.53
CA ALA A 46 -9.82 -5.68 -22.08
C ALA A 46 -9.94 -4.35 -21.31
N ARG A 47 -10.20 -3.22 -21.99
CA ARG A 47 -10.30 -1.89 -21.35
C ARG A 47 -11.69 -1.56 -20.81
N THR A 48 -12.65 -2.44 -21.00
CA THR A 48 -14.02 -2.30 -20.51
C THR A 48 -14.55 -3.64 -20.06
N THR A 49 -15.39 -3.64 -19.03
CA THR A 49 -16.09 -4.84 -18.57
C THR A 49 -17.52 -4.49 -18.13
N GLN A 50 -18.29 -5.52 -17.77
CA GLN A 50 -19.61 -5.42 -17.16
C GLN A 50 -19.61 -6.18 -15.84
N ALA A 51 -20.45 -5.76 -14.89
CA ALA A 51 -20.65 -6.53 -13.68
C ALA A 51 -21.31 -7.88 -13.99
N LEU A 52 -20.85 -8.94 -13.32
CA LEU A 52 -21.47 -10.26 -13.29
C LEU A 52 -22.69 -10.26 -12.37
N TYR A 53 -22.72 -9.37 -11.38
CA TYR A 53 -23.90 -9.16 -10.57
C TYR A 53 -25.04 -8.56 -11.40
N SER A 54 -26.10 -9.35 -11.61
CA SER A 54 -27.28 -8.95 -12.40
C SER A 54 -28.00 -7.67 -11.93
N GLY A 55 -27.77 -7.23 -10.68
CA GLY A 55 -28.32 -5.99 -10.15
C GLY A 55 -27.55 -4.73 -10.56
N ASP A 56 -26.43 -4.87 -11.27
CA ASP A 56 -25.60 -3.76 -11.74
C ASP A 56 -25.46 -3.78 -13.27
N THR A 57 -26.04 -2.77 -13.92
CA THR A 57 -26.00 -2.60 -15.37
C THR A 57 -25.05 -1.49 -15.81
N ARG A 58 -24.23 -0.94 -14.90
CA ARG A 58 -23.28 0.13 -15.23
C ARG A 58 -22.19 -0.40 -16.15
N ARG A 59 -21.66 0.49 -16.98
CA ARG A 59 -20.46 0.23 -17.78
C ARG A 59 -19.23 0.54 -16.94
N TYR A 60 -18.25 -0.35 -17.00
CA TYR A 60 -16.99 -0.19 -16.29
C TYR A 60 -15.84 0.05 -17.27
N GLU A 61 -14.96 1.00 -16.94
CA GLU A 61 -13.77 1.34 -17.71
C GLU A 61 -12.50 1.07 -16.90
N LEU A 62 -11.47 0.59 -17.59
CA LEU A 62 -10.19 0.25 -16.99
C LEU A 62 -9.47 1.51 -16.50
N VAL A 63 -9.10 1.51 -15.22
CA VAL A 63 -8.41 2.62 -14.56
C VAL A 63 -6.99 2.25 -14.13
N PHE A 64 -6.69 0.96 -14.03
CA PHE A 64 -5.34 0.44 -13.79
C PHE A 64 -5.18 -0.93 -14.40
N SER A 65 -3.98 -1.19 -14.91
CA SER A 65 -3.55 -2.53 -15.25
C SER A 65 -2.03 -2.71 -15.14
N ASP A 66 -1.65 -3.97 -15.00
CA ASP A 66 -0.30 -4.46 -15.24
C ASP A 66 -0.44 -5.83 -15.91
N GLU A 67 0.06 -5.96 -17.14
CA GLU A 67 0.03 -7.20 -17.93
C GLU A 67 1.34 -8.00 -17.78
N PHE A 68 2.35 -7.45 -17.09
CA PHE A 68 3.63 -8.10 -16.84
C PHE A 68 4.41 -8.59 -18.08
N ASP A 69 4.01 -8.18 -19.29
CA ASP A 69 4.60 -8.56 -20.59
C ASP A 69 6.08 -8.15 -20.74
N GLN A 70 6.53 -7.14 -19.98
CA GLN A 70 7.91 -6.69 -20.01
C GLN A 70 8.78 -7.51 -19.06
N ASP A 71 9.50 -8.49 -19.60
CA ASP A 71 10.46 -9.32 -18.87
C ASP A 71 11.58 -8.51 -18.19
N GLY A 72 12.07 -9.06 -17.07
CA GLY A 72 13.24 -8.56 -16.35
C GLY A 72 13.01 -7.34 -15.46
N ARG A 73 11.74 -6.98 -15.16
CA ARG A 73 11.44 -5.86 -14.25
C ARG A 73 12.02 -6.10 -12.87
N ASN A 74 12.52 -5.01 -12.27
CA ASN A 74 13.00 -4.98 -10.89
C ASN A 74 11.92 -4.35 -10.00
N PHE A 75 11.53 -5.05 -8.94
CA PHE A 75 10.53 -4.61 -7.97
C PHE A 75 11.12 -4.15 -6.63
N GLU A 76 12.44 -4.05 -6.50
CA GLU A 76 13.08 -3.41 -5.35
C GLU A 76 12.50 -2.00 -5.13
N ASP A 77 12.45 -1.56 -3.88
CA ASP A 77 11.91 -0.24 -3.55
C ASP A 77 12.64 0.89 -4.30
N GLY A 78 11.86 1.75 -4.96
CA GLY A 78 12.35 2.79 -5.87
C GLY A 78 12.56 2.34 -7.33
N SER A 79 12.39 1.06 -7.67
CA SER A 79 12.60 0.57 -9.04
C SER A 79 11.34 0.55 -9.91
N ASP A 80 10.17 0.33 -9.32
CA ASP A 80 8.91 0.19 -10.05
C ASP A 80 7.82 1.12 -9.48
N PRO A 81 7.09 1.88 -10.32
CA PRO A 81 6.09 2.83 -9.85
C PRO A 81 4.77 2.17 -9.43
N ARG A 82 4.49 0.94 -9.85
CA ARG A 82 3.25 0.21 -9.51
C ARG A 82 3.43 -0.66 -8.28
N TRP A 83 4.60 -1.30 -8.17
CA TRP A 83 4.85 -2.31 -7.13
C TRP A 83 6.14 -2.06 -6.36
N THR A 84 6.16 -2.45 -5.08
CA THR A 84 7.39 -2.65 -4.30
C THR A 84 7.36 -4.07 -3.74
N ALA A 85 8.39 -4.86 -4.05
CA ALA A 85 8.64 -6.15 -3.43
C ALA A 85 9.43 -5.97 -2.12
N LEU A 86 9.04 -6.71 -1.09
CA LEU A 86 9.65 -6.58 0.23
C LEU A 86 10.95 -7.39 0.37
N ARG A 87 11.91 -6.84 1.12
CA ARG A 87 13.10 -7.56 1.62
C ARG A 87 13.14 -7.55 3.15
N LYS A 88 12.40 -8.45 3.79
CA LYS A 88 12.32 -8.49 5.26
C LYS A 88 11.82 -9.83 5.79
N ASN A 89 12.05 -10.02 7.09
CA ASN A 89 11.37 -11.05 7.85
C ASN A 89 9.88 -10.72 8.02
N ASP A 90 9.03 -11.73 7.92
CA ASP A 90 7.65 -11.66 8.39
C ASP A 90 7.55 -12.20 9.82
N TYR A 91 6.94 -11.39 10.70
CA TYR A 91 6.74 -11.69 12.12
C TYR A 91 5.30 -12.14 12.42
N THR A 92 4.45 -12.20 11.40
CA THR A 92 3.04 -12.54 11.55
C THR A 92 2.81 -14.03 11.31
N ASN A 93 1.68 -14.54 11.80
CA ASN A 93 1.11 -15.85 11.45
C ASN A 93 2.03 -17.07 11.58
N GLU A 94 3.08 -17.02 12.41
CA GLU A 94 4.10 -18.09 12.50
C GLU A 94 4.79 -18.35 11.15
N ALA A 95 5.08 -17.26 10.44
CA ALA A 95 5.75 -17.30 9.16
C ALA A 95 7.10 -18.03 9.21
N LEU A 96 7.31 -18.97 8.29
CA LEU A 96 8.54 -19.72 8.08
C LEU A 96 9.39 -19.15 6.91
N HIS A 97 8.82 -18.24 6.13
CA HIS A 97 9.45 -17.61 4.98
C HIS A 97 10.11 -16.28 5.31
N PHE A 98 11.14 -15.92 4.54
CA PHE A 98 11.69 -14.58 4.43
C PHE A 98 11.27 -13.99 3.07
N TYR A 99 10.75 -12.76 3.06
CA TYR A 99 10.43 -12.08 1.80
C TYR A 99 11.69 -11.43 1.22
N SER A 100 11.94 -11.65 -0.07
CA SER A 100 13.00 -11.01 -0.83
C SER A 100 12.46 -10.53 -2.18
N ASP A 101 12.85 -9.33 -2.60
CA ASP A 101 12.56 -8.81 -3.94
C ASP A 101 13.18 -9.68 -5.06
N ASP A 102 14.26 -10.43 -4.77
CA ASP A 102 14.87 -11.38 -5.71
C ASP A 102 13.89 -12.45 -6.23
N ASN A 103 12.80 -12.71 -5.50
CA ASN A 103 11.82 -13.77 -5.78
C ASN A 103 10.58 -13.28 -6.53
N ALA A 104 10.54 -12.00 -6.92
CA ALA A 104 9.52 -11.41 -7.77
C ALA A 104 10.17 -10.98 -9.09
N LYS A 105 9.78 -11.59 -10.21
CA LYS A 105 10.31 -11.26 -11.53
C LYS A 105 9.24 -11.36 -12.61
N THR A 106 9.34 -10.52 -13.62
CA THR A 106 8.60 -10.74 -14.87
C THR A 106 9.43 -11.61 -15.81
N GLU A 107 8.86 -12.73 -16.25
CA GLU A 107 9.48 -13.68 -17.16
C GLU A 107 8.38 -14.45 -17.91
N ASP A 108 8.56 -14.63 -19.22
CA ASP A 108 7.60 -15.30 -20.10
C ASP A 108 6.21 -14.63 -20.10
N GLY A 109 6.17 -13.31 -19.98
CA GLY A 109 4.93 -12.53 -20.00
C GLY A 109 4.04 -12.69 -18.76
N VAL A 110 4.61 -13.11 -17.64
CA VAL A 110 3.90 -13.17 -16.35
C VAL A 110 4.79 -12.64 -15.23
N LEU A 111 4.19 -12.15 -14.15
CA LEU A 111 4.86 -12.00 -12.86
C LEU A 111 4.98 -13.38 -12.21
N LYS A 112 6.21 -13.87 -12.02
CA LYS A 112 6.53 -15.07 -11.25
C LYS A 112 6.94 -14.68 -9.82
N ILE A 113 6.15 -15.13 -8.84
CA ILE A 113 6.56 -15.16 -7.43
C ILE A 113 7.10 -16.56 -7.15
N THR A 114 8.42 -16.68 -6.96
CA THR A 114 9.11 -17.96 -6.74
C THR A 114 9.33 -18.21 -5.27
N THR A 115 8.79 -19.30 -4.73
CA THR A 115 9.13 -19.78 -3.38
C THR A 115 10.15 -20.90 -3.47
N GLU A 116 11.25 -20.81 -2.72
CA GLU A 116 12.37 -21.75 -2.79
C GLU A 116 13.00 -22.05 -1.43
N ARG A 117 13.74 -23.16 -1.35
CA ARG A 117 14.54 -23.50 -0.17
C ARG A 117 15.85 -22.71 -0.22
N LYS A 118 15.97 -21.70 0.64
CA LYS A 118 17.14 -20.83 0.72
C LYS A 118 17.29 -20.28 2.13
N GLU A 119 18.50 -20.36 2.66
CA GLU A 119 18.83 -19.83 3.98
C GLU A 119 18.88 -18.30 3.92
N ASN A 120 18.14 -17.67 4.82
CA ASN A 120 18.01 -16.22 4.96
C ASN A 120 18.38 -15.86 6.39
N ALA A 121 19.56 -15.27 6.57
CA ALA A 121 19.96 -14.70 7.85
C ALA A 121 19.36 -13.29 8.00
N TYR A 122 18.76 -13.01 9.15
CA TYR A 122 18.18 -11.72 9.44
C TYR A 122 18.40 -11.31 10.90
N ARG A 123 18.27 -10.02 11.17
CA ARG A 123 18.42 -9.46 12.51
C ARG A 123 17.04 -9.31 13.15
N ALA A 124 16.71 -10.23 14.05
CA ALA A 124 15.47 -10.24 14.79
C ALA A 124 15.55 -9.35 16.04
N PHE A 125 14.42 -8.81 16.48
CA PHE A 125 14.31 -8.08 17.74
C PHE A 125 13.55 -8.91 18.78
N ASN A 126 14.20 -9.22 19.91
CA ASN A 126 13.53 -9.89 21.02
C ASN A 126 12.84 -8.86 21.92
N GLU A 127 11.52 -8.87 21.93
CA GLU A 127 10.74 -7.91 22.71
C GLU A 127 10.88 -8.08 24.23
N LYS A 128 11.14 -9.30 24.72
CA LYS A 128 11.28 -9.58 26.16
C LYS A 128 12.60 -9.05 26.68
N THR A 129 13.69 -9.32 25.96
CA THR A 129 15.05 -8.91 26.38
C THR A 129 15.44 -7.52 25.86
N LYS A 130 14.66 -6.95 24.93
CA LYS A 130 14.94 -5.68 24.23
C LYS A 130 16.30 -5.68 23.51
N LYS A 131 16.73 -6.84 23.05
CA LYS A 131 18.00 -7.03 22.33
C LYS A 131 17.74 -7.59 20.95
N PHE A 132 18.56 -7.15 20.01
CA PHE A 132 18.62 -7.79 18.70
C PHE A 132 19.44 -9.07 18.79
N TYR A 133 19.04 -10.06 18.00
CA TYR A 133 19.77 -11.31 17.79
C TYR A 133 19.73 -11.68 16.31
N ASN A 134 20.65 -12.56 15.89
CA ASN A 134 20.64 -13.09 14.53
C ASN A 134 19.82 -14.37 14.52
N ASP A 135 18.99 -14.50 13.50
CA ASP A 135 18.14 -15.66 13.30
C ASP A 135 18.14 -16.06 11.82
N LYS A 136 17.57 -17.22 11.52
CA LYS A 136 17.55 -17.79 10.17
C LYS A 136 16.16 -18.31 9.80
N LYS A 137 15.82 -18.14 8.53
CA LYS A 137 14.70 -18.83 7.89
C LYS A 137 15.21 -19.58 6.66
N TYR A 138 14.61 -20.73 6.37
CA TYR A 138 15.10 -21.64 5.34
C TYR A 138 14.25 -21.64 4.06
N ILE A 139 13.21 -20.82 4.03
CA ILE A 139 12.35 -20.59 2.87
C ILE A 139 12.44 -19.12 2.48
N GLN A 140 12.67 -18.86 1.19
CA GLN A 140 12.61 -17.52 0.59
C GLN A 140 11.40 -17.43 -0.32
N SER A 141 10.69 -16.31 -0.29
CA SER A 141 9.53 -16.03 -1.13
C SER A 141 9.44 -14.53 -1.43
N ALA A 142 8.35 -14.06 -2.06
CA ALA A 142 8.12 -12.65 -2.33
C ALA A 142 6.70 -12.18 -1.93
N MET A 143 6.61 -10.90 -1.60
CA MET A 143 5.37 -10.13 -1.46
C MET A 143 5.54 -8.81 -2.21
N LEU A 144 4.65 -8.55 -3.18
CA LEU A 144 4.54 -7.26 -3.86
C LEU A 144 3.40 -6.45 -3.25
N GLN A 145 3.65 -5.14 -3.06
CA GLN A 145 2.67 -4.20 -2.53
C GLN A 145 2.50 -3.00 -3.48
N GLY A 146 1.26 -2.61 -3.74
CA GLY A 146 0.89 -1.31 -4.32
C GLY A 146 0.78 -0.18 -3.29
N TRP A 147 1.22 -0.41 -2.04
CA TRP A 147 1.02 0.51 -0.92
C TRP A 147 1.52 1.91 -1.25
N ASN A 148 0.67 2.92 -1.03
CA ASN A 148 0.93 4.32 -1.31
C ASN A 148 1.47 4.61 -2.73
N LYS A 149 1.14 3.75 -3.70
CA LYS A 149 1.38 3.91 -5.14
C LYS A 149 0.03 4.00 -5.84
N PHE A 150 -0.50 2.86 -6.30
CA PHE A 150 -1.84 2.77 -6.85
C PHE A 150 -2.84 2.35 -5.76
N CYS A 151 -3.80 3.22 -5.47
CA CYS A 151 -4.92 2.96 -4.59
C CYS A 151 -6.21 3.45 -5.24
N PHE A 152 -7.31 2.81 -4.83
CA PHE A 152 -8.64 3.09 -5.36
C PHE A 152 -9.69 2.72 -4.33
N THR A 153 -10.90 3.24 -4.51
CA THR A 153 -12.09 2.85 -3.75
C THR A 153 -13.15 2.35 -4.71
N GLY A 154 -13.67 1.15 -4.46
CA GLY A 154 -14.73 0.53 -5.26
C GLY A 154 -14.33 0.16 -6.69
N GLY A 155 -15.21 -0.59 -7.34
CA GLY A 155 -15.04 -1.07 -8.69
C GLY A 155 -14.87 -2.59 -8.79
N ILE A 156 -14.34 -3.02 -9.92
CA ILE A 156 -14.07 -4.43 -10.22
C ILE A 156 -12.58 -4.63 -10.26
N VAL A 157 -12.09 -5.67 -9.58
CA VAL A 157 -10.69 -6.10 -9.65
C VAL A 157 -10.64 -7.51 -10.21
N GLU A 158 -9.75 -7.72 -11.17
CA GLU A 158 -9.49 -9.01 -11.78
C GLU A 158 -8.01 -9.34 -11.73
N PHE A 159 -7.72 -10.55 -11.27
CA PHE A 159 -6.42 -11.17 -11.39
C PHE A 159 -6.54 -12.40 -12.30
N SER A 160 -5.58 -12.58 -13.21
CA SER A 160 -5.38 -13.85 -13.91
C SER A 160 -4.16 -14.53 -13.31
N ALA A 161 -4.33 -15.68 -12.66
CA ALA A 161 -3.24 -16.34 -11.96
C ALA A 161 -3.30 -17.88 -11.97
N LYS A 162 -2.12 -18.51 -11.95
CA LYS A 162 -1.90 -19.95 -11.81
C LYS A 162 -1.19 -20.22 -10.49
N LEU A 163 -1.85 -20.95 -9.60
CA LEU A 163 -1.38 -21.24 -8.24
C LEU A 163 -0.07 -22.06 -8.22
N PRO A 164 0.78 -21.87 -7.19
CA PRO A 164 2.08 -22.52 -7.09
C PRO A 164 2.01 -23.96 -6.57
N GLY A 165 3.00 -24.74 -6.98
CA GLY A 165 3.30 -26.07 -6.44
C GLY A 165 2.24 -27.12 -6.79
N SER A 166 2.27 -28.23 -6.07
CA SER A 166 1.32 -29.32 -6.22
C SER A 166 0.02 -29.06 -5.46
N PRO A 167 -1.17 -29.29 -6.06
CA PRO A 167 -2.45 -29.18 -5.34
C PRO A 167 -2.55 -30.08 -4.10
N ARG A 168 -1.73 -31.13 -4.04
CA ARG A 168 -1.80 -32.20 -3.04
C ARG A 168 -0.79 -32.06 -1.91
N ILE A 169 0.08 -31.06 -1.97
CA ILE A 169 1.16 -30.85 -0.99
C ILE A 169 0.93 -29.52 -0.27
N GLY A 170 0.64 -29.59 1.02
CA GLY A 170 0.41 -28.42 1.87
C GLY A 170 1.68 -27.62 2.15
N GLY A 171 1.51 -26.40 2.67
CA GLY A 171 2.58 -25.56 3.22
C GLY A 171 2.80 -24.24 2.47
N LEU A 172 2.47 -24.18 1.18
CA LEU A 172 2.40 -22.92 0.44
C LEU A 172 1.10 -22.18 0.76
N TRP A 173 1.16 -20.85 0.84
CA TRP A 173 0.01 -19.97 1.07
C TRP A 173 0.02 -18.82 0.05
N PRO A 174 -0.37 -19.09 -1.20
CA PRO A 174 -0.55 -18.04 -2.21
C PRO A 174 -1.77 -17.19 -1.87
N ALA A 175 -1.61 -15.86 -1.98
CA ALA A 175 -2.68 -14.91 -1.72
C ALA A 175 -2.70 -13.76 -2.72
N LEU A 176 -3.90 -13.36 -3.12
CA LEU A 176 -4.21 -12.13 -3.84
C LEU A 176 -5.24 -11.37 -3.01
N TRP A 177 -4.91 -10.16 -2.61
CA TRP A 177 -5.69 -9.45 -1.59
C TRP A 177 -5.45 -7.94 -1.64
N MET A 178 -6.18 -7.22 -0.81
CA MET A 178 -6.11 -5.76 -0.72
C MET A 178 -6.32 -5.28 0.70
N MET A 179 -5.70 -4.14 1.02
CA MET A 179 -5.75 -3.55 2.35
C MET A 179 -5.94 -2.03 2.26
N GLY A 180 -6.62 -1.44 3.24
CA GLY A 180 -6.76 0.02 3.36
C GLY A 180 -5.42 0.73 3.56
N ASN A 181 -5.21 1.86 2.86
CA ASN A 181 -3.91 2.53 2.75
C ASN A 181 -3.35 3.10 4.08
N LEU A 182 -4.18 3.23 5.12
CA LEU A 182 -3.76 3.68 6.45
C LEU A 182 -2.81 2.69 7.15
N ALA A 183 -2.73 1.43 6.71
CA ALA A 183 -1.76 0.46 7.18
C ALA A 183 -0.99 -0.16 6.01
N ARG A 184 0.21 -0.69 6.30
CA ARG A 184 1.06 -1.40 5.35
C ARG A 184 1.25 -2.84 5.80
N ALA A 185 0.89 -3.79 4.96
CA ALA A 185 0.97 -5.22 5.28
C ALA A 185 2.38 -5.64 5.72
N THR A 186 2.45 -6.48 6.77
CA THR A 186 3.67 -6.91 7.48
C THR A 186 4.42 -5.85 8.28
N TYR A 187 4.02 -4.57 8.22
CA TYR A 187 4.52 -3.50 9.09
C TYR A 187 3.56 -3.34 10.28
N VAL A 188 3.70 -4.23 11.27
CA VAL A 188 2.76 -4.38 12.39
C VAL A 188 2.54 -3.06 13.17
N GLY A 189 3.55 -2.19 13.22
CA GLY A 189 3.42 -0.87 13.84
C GLY A 189 2.40 0.05 13.16
N SER A 190 2.13 -0.15 11.87
CA SER A 190 1.12 0.61 11.11
C SER A 190 -0.28 0.01 11.15
N SER A 191 -0.39 -1.32 11.34
CA SER A 191 -1.67 -2.03 11.37
C SER A 191 -2.29 -2.10 12.75
N ASP A 192 -1.51 -1.93 13.81
CA ASP A 192 -2.01 -1.95 15.20
C ASP A 192 -3.11 -0.89 15.42
N TYR A 193 -4.26 -1.32 15.95
CA TYR A 193 -5.50 -0.51 16.15
C TYR A 193 -6.10 0.12 14.88
N MET A 194 -5.61 -0.27 13.70
CA MET A 194 -6.09 0.20 12.39
C MET A 194 -6.74 -0.94 11.61
N TRP A 195 -6.09 -2.09 11.59
CA TRP A 195 -6.62 -3.30 10.98
C TRP A 195 -7.57 -4.04 11.91
N PRO A 196 -8.67 -4.65 11.43
CA PRO A 196 -9.32 -4.49 10.13
C PRO A 196 -10.54 -3.56 10.24
N TYR A 197 -10.38 -2.37 10.85
CA TYR A 197 -11.53 -1.51 11.10
C TYR A 197 -12.16 -1.00 9.79
N SER A 198 -13.45 -1.31 9.63
CA SER A 198 -14.38 -0.73 8.65
C SER A 198 -15.60 -0.25 9.42
N TYR A 199 -15.42 0.81 10.20
CA TYR A 199 -16.37 1.22 11.24
C TYR A 199 -16.31 2.72 11.50
N ASN A 200 -17.48 3.37 11.41
CA ASN A 200 -17.63 4.82 11.53
C ASN A 200 -18.71 5.21 12.55
N GLN A 201 -18.80 4.51 13.68
CA GLN A 201 -19.73 4.89 14.76
C GLN A 201 -18.98 5.12 16.07
N CYS A 202 -19.52 6.02 16.92
CA CYS A 202 -18.93 6.22 18.23
C CYS A 202 -19.38 5.12 19.19
N ASP A 203 -18.53 4.10 19.33
CA ASP A 203 -18.61 3.12 20.40
C ASP A 203 -17.70 3.53 21.57
N LYS A 204 -18.31 3.84 22.72
CA LYS A 204 -17.57 4.23 23.93
C LYS A 204 -16.75 3.08 24.53
N GLU A 205 -17.16 1.83 24.33
CA GLU A 205 -16.45 0.66 24.84
C GLU A 205 -15.19 0.40 24.01
N ASN A 206 -15.30 0.52 22.68
CA ASN A 206 -14.21 0.32 21.73
C ASN A 206 -13.46 1.60 21.31
N ARG A 207 -13.73 2.73 21.96
CA ARG A 207 -13.10 4.03 21.63
C ARG A 207 -11.56 3.98 21.62
N LEU A 208 -10.95 3.17 22.47
CA LEU A 208 -9.49 3.08 22.61
C LEU A 208 -8.87 1.97 21.75
N SER A 209 -9.67 1.07 21.18
CA SER A 209 -9.20 -0.01 20.32
C SER A 209 -9.18 0.36 18.83
N GLN A 210 -9.93 1.40 18.42
CA GLN A 210 -9.82 2.02 17.10
C GLN A 210 -8.97 3.30 17.17
N GLN A 211 -7.81 3.32 16.52
CA GLN A 211 -6.87 4.45 16.63
C GLN A 211 -7.40 5.75 16.02
N ILE A 212 -8.27 5.68 15.01
CA ILE A 212 -9.02 6.82 14.48
C ILE A 212 -10.51 6.52 14.71
N SER A 213 -11.03 6.93 15.87
CA SER A 213 -12.39 6.61 16.31
C SER A 213 -13.35 7.77 16.09
N ALA A 214 -14.58 7.46 15.67
CA ALA A 214 -15.68 8.41 15.57
C ALA A 214 -16.10 9.03 16.92
N CYS A 215 -15.63 8.50 18.06
CA CYS A 215 -15.82 9.13 19.36
C CYS A 215 -14.88 10.33 19.60
N SER A 216 -13.88 10.53 18.76
CA SER A 216 -12.86 11.55 18.95
C SER A 216 -13.09 12.73 18.03
N ARG A 217 -12.86 13.93 18.59
CA ARG A 217 -12.73 15.16 17.82
C ARG A 217 -11.27 15.31 17.41
N VAL A 218 -10.96 15.11 16.12
CA VAL A 218 -9.60 14.99 15.59
C VAL A 218 -9.42 16.02 14.49
N HIS A 219 -8.58 17.04 14.73
CA HIS A 219 -8.28 18.12 13.75
C HIS A 219 -6.85 18.05 13.18
N HIS A 220 -6.17 16.94 13.37
CA HIS A 220 -4.75 16.82 13.00
C HIS A 220 -4.56 15.69 12.00
N TYR A 221 -3.46 15.77 11.23
CA TYR A 221 -3.11 14.82 10.18
C TYR A 221 -4.19 14.60 9.11
N GLY A 222 -4.99 15.63 8.82
CA GLY A 222 -6.05 15.59 7.80
C GLY A 222 -7.28 14.76 8.19
N MET A 223 -7.39 14.29 9.42
CA MET A 223 -8.56 13.53 9.88
C MET A 223 -9.76 14.44 10.13
N GLU A 224 -10.96 13.90 9.90
CA GLU A 224 -12.22 14.60 10.15
C GLU A 224 -12.73 14.34 11.57
N ASP A 225 -13.48 15.32 12.09
CA ASP A 225 -14.18 15.20 13.36
C ASP A 225 -15.22 14.08 13.32
N TYR A 226 -15.23 13.26 14.39
CA TYR A 226 -16.23 12.21 14.59
C TYR A 226 -16.32 11.19 13.45
N ARG A 227 -15.21 10.98 12.74
CA ARG A 227 -15.11 9.97 11.68
C ARG A 227 -14.17 8.83 12.08
N GLY A 228 -14.74 7.63 12.20
CA GLY A 228 -13.99 6.39 12.38
C GLY A 228 -13.32 5.97 11.09
N ARG A 229 -12.06 5.55 11.16
CA ARG A 229 -11.23 5.14 10.02
C ARG A 229 -10.43 3.90 10.37
N GLY A 230 -9.89 3.23 9.37
CA GLY A 230 -9.10 2.02 9.57
C GLY A 230 -8.42 1.51 8.32
N ALA A 231 -7.94 0.28 8.40
CA ALA A 231 -7.33 -0.44 7.28
C ALA A 231 -8.05 -1.77 7.09
N PRO A 232 -9.22 -1.78 6.43
CA PRO A 232 -9.95 -3.00 6.11
C PRO A 232 -9.12 -3.91 5.20
N GLU A 233 -9.43 -5.20 5.20
CA GLU A 233 -8.76 -6.22 4.39
C GLU A 233 -9.82 -7.01 3.60
N ILE A 234 -9.57 -7.24 2.32
CA ILE A 234 -10.39 -8.09 1.45
C ILE A 234 -9.44 -9.06 0.75
N ASP A 235 -9.65 -10.35 0.97
CA ASP A 235 -8.92 -11.41 0.28
C ASP A 235 -9.69 -11.85 -0.96
N VAL A 236 -9.09 -11.64 -2.13
CA VAL A 236 -9.64 -12.13 -3.39
C VAL A 236 -9.54 -13.64 -3.43
N ILE A 237 -8.38 -14.18 -3.06
CA ILE A 237 -8.14 -15.61 -2.87
C ILE A 237 -6.98 -15.82 -1.90
N GLU A 238 -7.16 -16.80 -1.01
CA GLU A 238 -6.10 -17.53 -0.32
C GLU A 238 -6.25 -19.02 -0.61
N ALA A 239 -5.21 -19.70 -1.08
CA ALA A 239 -5.33 -21.13 -1.43
C ALA A 239 -4.68 -22.05 -0.38
N MET A 240 -5.38 -23.12 -0.06
CA MET A 240 -4.92 -24.19 0.83
C MET A 240 -4.75 -25.48 0.05
N GLN A 241 -3.50 -25.86 -0.23
CA GLN A 241 -3.13 -27.16 -0.78
C GLN A 241 -3.18 -28.28 0.27
N GLY A 242 -3.18 -29.52 -0.21
CA GLY A 242 -2.99 -30.70 0.61
C GLY A 242 -3.77 -31.90 0.11
N ASP A 243 -3.59 -33.04 0.78
CA ASP A 243 -4.34 -34.24 0.48
C ASP A 243 -5.85 -34.02 0.62
N ALA A 244 -6.61 -34.82 -0.13
CA ALA A 244 -8.06 -34.72 -0.24
C ALA A 244 -8.74 -35.07 1.09
N GLU A 245 -8.75 -34.11 2.00
CA GLU A 245 -9.42 -34.18 3.30
C GLU A 245 -10.65 -33.28 3.28
N LYS A 246 -11.77 -33.86 3.73
CA LYS A 246 -13.02 -33.14 3.88
C LYS A 246 -12.93 -32.18 5.06
N LEU A 247 -13.24 -30.93 4.79
CA LEU A 247 -13.32 -29.89 5.80
C LEU A 247 -14.49 -30.14 6.77
N PRO A 248 -14.24 -30.23 8.10
CA PRO A 248 -15.28 -30.28 9.13
C PRO A 248 -16.50 -29.39 8.88
N SER A 249 -17.69 -29.96 9.09
CA SER A 249 -18.99 -29.29 8.91
C SER A 249 -19.28 -28.72 7.51
N THR A 250 -18.50 -29.09 6.50
CA THR A 250 -18.73 -28.69 5.11
C THR A 250 -18.72 -29.92 4.19
N THR A 251 -18.96 -29.70 2.90
CA THR A 251 -18.80 -30.65 1.80
C THR A 251 -17.52 -30.38 1.00
N ILE A 252 -16.78 -29.33 1.32
CA ILE A 252 -15.56 -28.92 0.64
C ILE A 252 -14.41 -29.84 1.07
N THR A 253 -13.51 -30.13 0.14
CA THR A 253 -12.29 -30.93 0.36
C THR A 253 -11.07 -30.14 -0.10
N ARG A 254 -9.90 -30.38 0.50
CA ARG A 254 -8.63 -29.86 -0.04
C ARG A 254 -8.32 -30.43 -1.44
N PRO A 255 -7.68 -29.64 -2.32
CA PRO A 255 -7.35 -28.22 -2.16
C PRO A 255 -8.58 -27.32 -2.27
N TYR A 256 -8.56 -26.16 -1.61
CA TYR A 256 -9.64 -25.18 -1.68
C TYR A 256 -9.09 -23.75 -1.65
N GLN A 257 -9.90 -22.81 -2.14
CA GLN A 257 -9.68 -21.37 -2.00
C GLN A 257 -10.59 -20.84 -0.89
N SER A 258 -10.09 -19.84 -0.15
CA SER A 258 -10.84 -19.02 0.80
C SER A 258 -10.90 -17.60 0.25
N ALA A 259 -12.11 -17.03 0.24
CA ALA A 259 -12.36 -15.61 -0.01
C ALA A 259 -12.93 -14.99 1.26
N SER A 260 -12.51 -13.77 1.59
CA SER A 260 -12.64 -13.27 2.95
C SER A 260 -12.73 -11.74 3.00
N PHE A 261 -13.53 -11.25 3.95
CA PHE A 261 -13.57 -9.84 4.35
C PHE A 261 -13.38 -9.76 5.85
N GLN A 262 -12.31 -9.10 6.29
CA GLN A 262 -12.04 -8.89 7.71
C GLN A 262 -12.69 -7.61 8.21
N VAL A 263 -13.33 -7.69 9.36
CA VAL A 263 -14.05 -6.56 9.97
C VAL A 263 -13.76 -6.41 11.46
N SER A 264 -13.67 -5.16 11.88
CA SER A 264 -13.80 -4.77 13.28
C SER A 264 -14.76 -3.58 13.43
N PRO A 265 -15.52 -3.49 14.53
CA PRO A 265 -15.59 -4.47 15.63
C PRO A 265 -16.25 -5.80 15.19
N GLY A 266 -15.80 -6.90 15.77
CA GLY A 266 -16.36 -8.23 15.55
C GLY A 266 -17.37 -8.65 16.62
N VAL A 267 -18.03 -9.80 16.43
CA VAL A 267 -19.00 -10.39 17.33
C VAL A 267 -18.33 -10.82 18.64
N GLU A 268 -18.62 -10.18 19.77
CA GLU A 268 -17.89 -10.51 21.01
C GLU A 268 -18.49 -11.67 21.82
N ARG A 269 -19.80 -11.91 21.70
CA ARG A 269 -20.56 -12.86 22.53
C ARG A 269 -21.10 -14.00 21.70
N ASP A 270 -21.19 -15.19 22.31
CA ASP A 270 -21.76 -16.39 21.70
C ASP A 270 -21.17 -16.75 20.33
N ARG A 271 -19.85 -16.52 20.17
CA ARG A 271 -19.13 -16.78 18.93
C ARG A 271 -19.23 -18.25 18.49
N PRO A 272 -19.22 -18.52 17.18
CA PRO A 272 -19.19 -19.88 16.67
C PRO A 272 -17.94 -20.64 17.14
N VAL A 273 -18.10 -21.94 17.35
CA VAL A 273 -16.98 -22.84 17.66
C VAL A 273 -16.28 -23.22 16.36
N LEU A 274 -14.94 -23.18 16.35
CA LEU A 274 -14.14 -23.59 15.19
C LEU A 274 -14.48 -25.02 14.75
N GLY A 275 -14.59 -25.20 13.44
CA GLY A 275 -15.00 -26.46 12.81
C GLY A 275 -16.51 -26.75 12.88
N MET A 276 -17.32 -25.89 13.52
CA MET A 276 -18.78 -26.00 13.58
C MET A 276 -19.46 -24.83 12.87
N LYS A 277 -20.67 -25.05 12.35
CA LYS A 277 -21.50 -23.98 11.79
C LYS A 277 -22.08 -23.09 12.90
N PRO A 278 -22.29 -21.79 12.65
CA PRO A 278 -22.90 -20.89 13.61
C PRO A 278 -24.35 -21.28 13.91
N LYS A 279 -24.80 -21.00 15.13
CA LYS A 279 -26.22 -21.06 15.47
C LYS A 279 -26.95 -19.88 14.82
N GLN A 280 -28.22 -20.09 14.46
CA GLN A 280 -29.04 -19.03 13.88
C GLN A 280 -29.09 -17.81 14.81
N GLY A 281 -28.80 -16.61 14.27
CA GLY A 281 -28.80 -15.35 15.02
C GLY A 281 -27.53 -15.05 15.83
N HIS A 282 -26.53 -15.95 15.84
CA HIS A 282 -25.27 -15.77 16.56
C HIS A 282 -24.08 -15.42 15.67
N TRP A 283 -24.32 -15.26 14.37
CA TRP A 283 -23.31 -14.86 13.39
C TRP A 283 -23.96 -14.00 12.30
N TYR A 284 -23.14 -13.33 11.51
CA TYR A 284 -23.58 -12.58 10.34
C TYR A 284 -24.48 -13.44 9.44
N SER A 285 -25.48 -12.81 8.83
CA SER A 285 -26.51 -13.49 8.02
C SER A 285 -26.73 -12.79 6.68
N GLY A 286 -27.45 -13.44 5.78
CA GLY A 286 -27.72 -12.91 4.44
C GLY A 286 -26.53 -12.96 3.48
N MET A 287 -25.55 -13.82 3.77
CA MET A 287 -24.45 -14.08 2.83
C MET A 287 -24.92 -14.95 1.67
N GLU A 288 -24.37 -14.67 0.50
CA GLU A 288 -24.64 -15.42 -0.73
C GLU A 288 -23.56 -16.49 -0.93
N TYR A 289 -23.98 -17.71 -1.27
CA TYR A 289 -23.10 -18.83 -1.59
C TYR A 289 -23.52 -19.47 -2.91
N ASN A 290 -22.58 -20.09 -3.60
CA ASN A 290 -22.87 -20.88 -4.78
C ASN A 290 -23.36 -22.27 -4.37
N HIS A 291 -24.56 -22.62 -4.82
CA HIS A 291 -25.20 -23.91 -4.53
C HIS A 291 -25.08 -24.92 -5.68
N ASN A 292 -24.41 -24.57 -6.77
CA ASN A 292 -24.15 -25.52 -7.86
C ASN A 292 -23.27 -26.66 -7.37
N ASN A 293 -23.69 -27.91 -7.58
CA ASN A 293 -22.99 -29.10 -7.11
C ASN A 293 -21.50 -29.20 -7.52
N ARG A 294 -21.08 -28.54 -8.62
CA ARG A 294 -19.69 -28.60 -9.12
C ARG A 294 -18.80 -27.47 -8.62
N THR A 295 -19.37 -26.30 -8.36
CA THR A 295 -18.65 -25.08 -7.97
C THR A 295 -19.17 -24.55 -6.63
N LYS A 296 -19.62 -25.48 -5.78
CA LYS A 296 -20.26 -25.17 -4.53
C LYS A 296 -19.29 -24.41 -3.63
N SER A 297 -19.80 -23.40 -2.95
CA SER A 297 -19.10 -22.73 -1.87
C SER A 297 -19.88 -22.82 -0.57
N GLU A 298 -19.15 -22.77 0.54
CA GLU A 298 -19.73 -22.82 1.87
C GLU A 298 -18.97 -21.90 2.83
N LEU A 299 -19.65 -21.38 3.86
CA LEU A 299 -19.03 -20.66 4.98
C LEU A 299 -17.77 -21.39 5.44
N ASN A 300 -16.69 -20.66 5.68
CA ASN A 300 -15.45 -21.21 6.24
C ASN A 300 -15.59 -21.34 7.78
N PRO A 301 -15.70 -22.56 8.35
CA PRO A 301 -15.82 -22.73 9.79
C PRO A 301 -14.46 -22.80 10.51
N PHE A 302 -13.33 -22.72 9.79
CA PHE A 302 -11.98 -22.83 10.37
C PHE A 302 -11.42 -21.51 10.83
N PHE A 303 -12.00 -20.41 10.36
CA PHE A 303 -11.51 -19.09 10.73
C PHE A 303 -12.67 -18.10 10.79
N TYR A 304 -13.13 -17.83 12.01
CA TYR A 304 -14.11 -16.78 12.31
C TYR A 304 -13.44 -15.44 12.67
N GLY A 305 -12.12 -15.34 12.55
CA GLY A 305 -11.31 -14.21 13.01
C GLY A 305 -10.66 -14.43 14.38
N VAL A 306 -10.06 -13.37 14.92
CA VAL A 306 -9.15 -13.42 16.06
C VAL A 306 -9.40 -12.27 17.03
N LYS A 307 -9.24 -12.54 18.33
CA LYS A 307 -9.22 -11.49 19.35
C LYS A 307 -7.81 -10.90 19.45
N LEU A 308 -7.68 -9.62 19.17
CA LEU A 308 -6.42 -8.89 19.23
C LEU A 308 -6.20 -8.40 20.66
N VAL A 309 -5.43 -9.19 21.41
CA VAL A 309 -5.21 -8.97 22.84
C VAL A 309 -4.10 -7.97 23.07
N HIS A 310 -4.45 -6.90 23.79
CA HIS A 310 -3.51 -5.87 24.22
C HIS A 310 -3.37 -5.88 25.74
N LYS A 311 -2.21 -5.41 26.23
CA LYS A 311 -1.89 -5.39 27.67
C LYS A 311 -2.98 -4.74 28.51
N LEU A 312 -3.56 -3.65 28.00
CA LEU A 312 -4.72 -3.01 28.59
C LEU A 312 -5.97 -3.56 27.90
N LYS A 313 -6.89 -4.11 28.69
CA LYS A 313 -8.15 -4.67 28.16
C LYS A 313 -8.96 -3.65 27.35
N SER A 314 -8.86 -2.36 27.68
CA SER A 314 -9.54 -1.29 26.94
C SER A 314 -9.04 -1.08 25.51
N TYR A 315 -7.88 -1.64 25.17
CA TYR A 315 -7.31 -1.61 23.82
C TYR A 315 -7.52 -2.93 23.09
N THR A 316 -8.09 -3.95 23.74
CA THR A 316 -8.37 -5.26 23.15
C THR A 316 -9.64 -5.21 22.33
N TYR A 317 -9.63 -5.77 21.12
CA TYR A 317 -10.79 -5.80 20.24
C TYR A 317 -10.90 -7.12 19.48
N GLN A 318 -12.10 -7.40 19.00
CA GLN A 318 -12.40 -8.55 18.18
C GLN A 318 -12.33 -8.17 16.69
N ALA A 319 -11.57 -8.95 15.93
CA ALA A 319 -11.57 -8.93 14.47
C ALA A 319 -12.25 -10.20 13.96
N ASP A 320 -13.21 -10.05 13.06
CA ASP A 320 -13.93 -11.17 12.46
C ASP A 320 -13.52 -11.35 11.01
N ALA A 321 -13.51 -12.60 10.56
CA ALA A 321 -13.30 -12.96 9.17
C ALA A 321 -14.60 -13.56 8.63
N LEU A 322 -15.22 -12.86 7.68
CA LEU A 322 -16.44 -13.31 7.03
C LEU A 322 -16.01 -13.95 5.71
N SER A 323 -15.94 -15.28 5.71
CA SER A 323 -15.25 -16.00 4.64
C SER A 323 -16.01 -17.23 4.14
N ALA A 324 -15.68 -17.61 2.90
CA ALA A 324 -16.26 -18.77 2.23
C ALA A 324 -15.19 -19.57 1.49
N ASN A 325 -15.34 -20.89 1.53
CA ASN A 325 -14.45 -21.83 0.87
C ASN A 325 -15.08 -22.38 -0.40
N GLY A 326 -14.31 -22.46 -1.48
CA GLY A 326 -14.66 -23.13 -2.73
C GLY A 326 -13.61 -24.17 -3.10
N GLY A 327 -14.02 -25.31 -3.63
CA GLY A 327 -13.10 -26.37 -4.04
C GLY A 327 -12.21 -25.94 -5.21
N LEU A 328 -10.91 -26.25 -5.13
CA LEU A 328 -9.96 -26.10 -6.22
C LEU A 328 -9.71 -27.46 -6.88
N ASN A 329 -9.23 -27.43 -8.12
CA ASN A 329 -8.83 -28.63 -8.85
C ASN A 329 -7.50 -28.40 -9.58
N THR A 330 -6.93 -29.45 -10.15
CA THR A 330 -5.63 -29.43 -10.83
C THR A 330 -5.46 -28.33 -11.88
N SER A 331 -6.54 -27.87 -12.53
CA SER A 331 -6.45 -26.81 -13.53
C SER A 331 -5.91 -25.50 -12.93
N HIS A 332 -6.28 -25.16 -11.70
CA HIS A 332 -5.83 -23.95 -11.00
C HIS A 332 -4.32 -23.91 -10.75
N TYR A 333 -3.65 -25.05 -10.83
CA TYR A 333 -2.21 -25.22 -10.64
C TYR A 333 -1.46 -25.48 -11.95
N THR A 334 -2.17 -25.60 -13.08
CA THR A 334 -1.57 -25.95 -14.39
C THR A 334 -1.87 -24.93 -15.49
N LYS A 335 -2.88 -24.07 -15.33
CA LYS A 335 -3.22 -22.99 -16.26
C LYS A 335 -3.71 -21.75 -15.50
N GLN A 336 -3.81 -20.64 -16.22
CA GLN A 336 -4.36 -19.40 -15.70
C GLN A 336 -5.86 -19.52 -15.43
N HIS A 337 -6.30 -18.88 -14.35
CA HIS A 337 -7.70 -18.75 -13.93
C HIS A 337 -7.97 -17.31 -13.50
N THR A 338 -9.19 -16.83 -13.71
CA THR A 338 -9.55 -15.46 -13.34
C THR A 338 -10.18 -15.44 -11.95
N TYR A 339 -9.61 -14.65 -11.04
CA TYR A 339 -10.14 -14.34 -9.72
C TYR A 339 -10.59 -12.90 -9.70
N ARG A 340 -11.88 -12.69 -9.41
CA ARG A 340 -12.54 -11.40 -9.57
C ARG A 340 -13.28 -11.01 -8.30
N ILE A 341 -13.18 -9.73 -7.94
CA ILE A 341 -14.08 -9.12 -6.97
C ILE A 341 -14.86 -7.97 -7.60
N GLU A 342 -16.11 -7.84 -7.18
CA GLU A 342 -16.97 -6.68 -7.46
C GLU A 342 -17.26 -6.02 -6.13
N TRP A 343 -16.71 -4.83 -5.91
CA TRP A 343 -16.78 -4.10 -4.66
C TRP A 343 -17.47 -2.77 -4.89
N GLU A 344 -18.65 -2.63 -4.29
CA GLU A 344 -19.43 -1.41 -4.28
C GLU A 344 -19.36 -0.78 -2.87
N PRO A 345 -18.73 0.39 -2.71
CA PRO A 345 -18.68 1.10 -1.43
C PRO A 345 -20.09 1.46 -0.92
N PRO A 346 -20.27 1.64 0.40
CA PRO A 346 -21.53 2.11 0.96
C PRO A 346 -21.79 3.58 0.58
N ALA A 347 -23.02 4.04 0.81
CA ALA A 347 -23.31 5.47 0.83
C ALA A 347 -22.57 6.18 1.97
N ASP A 348 -22.54 7.52 1.97
CA ASP A 348 -21.83 8.32 2.97
C ASP A 348 -22.29 8.09 4.41
N ASP A 349 -23.53 7.62 4.61
CA ASP A 349 -24.08 7.24 5.91
C ASP A 349 -23.69 5.82 6.36
N GLY A 350 -22.85 5.12 5.59
CA GLY A 350 -22.42 3.75 5.83
C GLY A 350 -23.42 2.68 5.40
N SER A 351 -24.56 3.06 4.80
CA SER A 351 -25.59 2.13 4.38
C SER A 351 -25.33 1.52 2.99
N GLY A 352 -25.78 0.28 2.80
CA GLY A 352 -25.67 -0.41 1.52
C GLY A 352 -24.26 -0.92 1.22
N GLY A 353 -23.88 -0.88 -0.06
CA GLY A 353 -22.64 -1.50 -0.55
C GLY A 353 -22.70 -3.03 -0.58
N HIS A 354 -21.77 -3.63 -1.31
CA HIS A 354 -21.58 -5.07 -1.37
C HIS A 354 -20.17 -5.44 -1.84
N ILE A 355 -19.75 -6.67 -1.54
CA ILE A 355 -18.58 -7.31 -2.13
C ILE A 355 -19.01 -8.68 -2.63
N ARG A 356 -18.65 -9.02 -3.87
CA ARG A 356 -18.89 -10.34 -4.47
C ARG A 356 -17.62 -10.89 -5.09
N TRP A 357 -17.37 -12.18 -4.87
CA TRP A 357 -16.20 -12.90 -5.36
C TRP A 357 -16.60 -13.87 -6.45
N TYR A 358 -15.79 -13.98 -7.48
CA TYR A 358 -15.98 -14.87 -8.61
C TYR A 358 -14.67 -15.56 -8.98
N THR A 359 -14.79 -16.80 -9.46
CA THR A 359 -13.70 -17.55 -10.09
C THR A 359 -14.20 -18.02 -11.45
N ASP A 360 -13.49 -17.67 -12.52
CA ASP A 360 -13.90 -17.93 -13.91
C ASP A 360 -15.37 -17.55 -14.19
N ASP A 361 -15.74 -16.32 -13.82
CA ASP A 361 -17.10 -15.76 -13.91
C ASP A 361 -18.19 -16.50 -13.09
N VAL A 362 -17.81 -17.50 -12.30
CA VAL A 362 -18.73 -18.22 -11.41
C VAL A 362 -18.67 -17.60 -10.03
N LEU A 363 -19.82 -17.16 -9.53
CA LEU A 363 -19.95 -16.64 -8.17
C LEU A 363 -19.40 -17.66 -7.16
N LEU A 364 -18.56 -17.18 -6.24
CA LEU A 364 -18.09 -17.91 -5.08
C LEU A 364 -18.85 -17.45 -3.83
N TYR A 365 -18.89 -16.16 -3.56
CA TYR A 365 -19.37 -15.63 -2.28
C TYR A 365 -19.86 -14.20 -2.44
N GLY A 366 -20.79 -13.76 -1.60
CA GLY A 366 -21.30 -12.38 -1.61
C GLY A 366 -21.67 -11.88 -0.21
N ILE A 367 -21.27 -10.64 0.08
CA ILE A 367 -21.59 -9.92 1.31
C ILE A 367 -22.26 -8.60 0.94
N SER A 368 -23.31 -8.22 1.67
CA SER A 368 -23.93 -6.89 1.55
C SER A 368 -23.78 -6.11 2.85
N GLY A 369 -23.91 -4.78 2.82
CA GLY A 369 -23.90 -3.99 4.07
C GLY A 369 -24.99 -4.42 5.06
N ALA A 370 -26.14 -4.92 4.58
CA ALA A 370 -27.20 -5.45 5.44
C ALA A 370 -26.74 -6.68 6.26
N SER A 371 -25.75 -7.43 5.75
CA SER A 371 -25.18 -8.58 6.44
C SER A 371 -24.38 -8.19 7.69
N LEU A 372 -23.89 -6.94 7.77
CA LEU A 372 -22.98 -6.44 8.81
C LEU A 372 -23.65 -5.73 9.98
N HIS A 373 -24.99 -5.63 9.97
CA HIS A 373 -25.76 -4.90 11.00
C HIS A 373 -25.47 -5.36 12.44
N THR A 374 -25.06 -6.62 12.64
CA THR A 374 -24.75 -7.19 13.97
C THR A 374 -23.66 -6.42 14.71
N THR A 375 -22.64 -5.92 14.01
CA THR A 375 -21.51 -5.21 14.64
C THR A 375 -21.48 -3.72 14.32
N GLY A 376 -22.33 -3.27 13.38
CA GLY A 376 -22.31 -1.90 12.87
C GLY A 376 -21.11 -1.60 11.97
N SER A 377 -20.31 -2.63 11.62
CA SER A 377 -19.30 -2.53 10.56
C SER A 377 -19.96 -2.27 9.21
N GLU A 378 -19.23 -1.62 8.31
CA GLU A 378 -19.69 -1.29 6.96
C GLU A 378 -18.85 -2.01 5.89
N ILE A 379 -19.42 -2.14 4.69
CA ILE A 379 -18.61 -2.41 3.48
C ILE A 379 -17.57 -1.29 3.38
N PRO A 380 -16.30 -1.57 3.06
CA PRO A 380 -15.27 -0.57 3.21
C PRO A 380 -15.46 0.56 2.21
N SER A 381 -15.14 1.76 2.67
CA SER A 381 -15.14 3.00 1.90
C SER A 381 -13.74 3.63 1.83
N GLU A 382 -12.73 2.97 2.42
CA GLU A 382 -11.33 3.38 2.41
C GLU A 382 -10.69 3.22 1.02
N ALA A 383 -9.67 4.02 0.72
CA ALA A 383 -8.80 3.74 -0.42
C ALA A 383 -7.92 2.53 -0.11
N MET A 384 -7.91 1.54 -0.98
CA MET A 384 -7.20 0.27 -0.81
C MET A 384 -6.13 0.08 -1.88
N TYR A 385 -5.07 -0.64 -1.53
CA TYR A 385 -3.99 -1.03 -2.45
C TYR A 385 -3.94 -2.56 -2.59
N LEU A 386 -3.35 -3.03 -3.70
CA LEU A 386 -3.27 -4.44 -4.06
C LEU A 386 -2.02 -5.11 -3.50
N LEU A 387 -2.14 -6.38 -3.17
CA LEU A 387 -1.10 -7.24 -2.61
C LEU A 387 -1.10 -8.61 -3.31
N MET A 388 0.09 -9.13 -3.56
CA MET A 388 0.31 -10.46 -4.14
C MET A 388 1.50 -11.11 -3.44
N ASN A 389 1.33 -12.31 -2.89
CA ASN A 389 2.42 -13.00 -2.22
C ASN A 389 2.22 -14.52 -2.20
N VAL A 390 3.30 -15.22 -1.87
CA VAL A 390 3.23 -16.60 -1.39
C VAL A 390 3.87 -16.64 -0.02
N ALA A 391 3.07 -16.79 1.02
CA ALA A 391 3.56 -17.06 2.36
C ALA A 391 3.82 -18.55 2.57
N VAL A 392 4.55 -18.87 3.64
CA VAL A 392 4.69 -20.20 4.23
C VAL A 392 4.66 -20.00 5.75
N ALA A 393 3.81 -20.75 6.44
CA ALA A 393 3.61 -20.63 7.88
C ALA A 393 3.28 -21.99 8.48
N SER A 394 3.80 -22.29 9.68
CA SER A 394 3.50 -23.55 10.39
C SER A 394 2.02 -23.70 10.74
N SER A 395 1.29 -22.59 10.74
CA SER A 395 -0.16 -22.54 10.96
C SER A 395 -0.99 -22.86 9.71
N TRP A 396 -0.38 -22.95 8.52
CA TRP A 396 -1.06 -23.09 7.23
C TRP A 396 -0.53 -24.27 6.39
N GLY A 397 -1.36 -25.30 6.23
CA GLY A 397 -1.03 -26.44 5.36
C GLY A 397 -0.09 -27.47 5.99
N PHE A 398 0.39 -27.24 7.21
CA PHE A 398 1.17 -28.19 8.01
C PHE A 398 0.26 -29.09 8.88
N PRO A 399 0.74 -30.29 9.28
CA PRO A 399 -0.01 -31.18 10.16
C PRO A 399 -0.44 -30.50 11.46
N LYS A 400 -1.76 -30.48 11.69
CA LYS A 400 -2.34 -29.91 12.90
C LYS A 400 -3.65 -30.60 13.30
N PRO A 401 -3.76 -31.17 14.53
CA PRO A 401 -2.76 -31.20 15.59
C PRO A 401 -1.49 -31.96 15.19
N CYS A 402 -0.39 -31.71 15.90
CA CYS A 402 0.89 -32.36 15.64
C CYS A 402 0.74 -33.89 15.68
N PRO A 403 1.35 -34.66 14.75
CA PRO A 403 1.30 -36.11 14.77
C PRO A 403 1.82 -36.70 16.09
N GLU A 404 1.28 -37.86 16.47
CA GLU A 404 1.69 -38.55 17.70
C GLU A 404 3.21 -38.83 17.72
N GLY A 405 3.88 -38.45 18.81
CA GLY A 405 5.33 -38.60 18.96
C GLY A 405 6.18 -37.53 18.25
N CYS A 406 5.56 -36.54 17.60
CA CYS A 406 6.24 -35.41 16.97
C CYS A 406 6.22 -34.18 17.89
N SER A 407 7.29 -33.37 17.89
CA SER A 407 7.33 -32.10 18.63
C SER A 407 6.66 -30.96 17.86
N CYS A 408 6.71 -31.00 16.51
CA CYS A 408 6.32 -29.89 15.63
C CYS A 408 6.97 -28.55 15.99
N GLU A 409 8.20 -28.59 16.50
CA GLU A 409 8.98 -27.40 16.87
C GLU A 409 9.93 -26.96 15.75
N CYS A 410 10.12 -27.79 14.72
CA CYS A 410 11.02 -27.48 13.61
C CYS A 410 10.42 -27.89 12.25
N TYR A 411 10.77 -27.13 11.21
CA TYR A 411 10.15 -27.20 9.88
C TYR A 411 11.20 -27.19 8.75
N GLU A 412 12.38 -27.76 9.03
CA GLU A 412 13.52 -27.73 8.13
C GLU A 412 13.56 -28.96 7.21
N CYS A 413 13.64 -28.71 5.90
CA CYS A 413 13.79 -29.76 4.92
C CYS A 413 15.13 -30.48 5.04
N GLY A 414 15.09 -31.81 5.05
CA GLY A 414 16.28 -32.66 5.17
C GLY A 414 16.75 -32.87 6.62
N ASN A 415 16.11 -32.24 7.61
CA ASN A 415 16.35 -32.51 9.02
C ASN A 415 15.40 -33.64 9.50
N PRO A 416 15.92 -34.83 9.89
CA PRO A 416 15.09 -35.95 10.33
C PRO A 416 14.21 -35.63 11.55
N GLU A 417 14.64 -34.71 12.42
CA GLU A 417 13.86 -34.30 13.60
C GLU A 417 12.60 -33.50 13.21
N CYS A 418 12.62 -32.85 12.05
CA CYS A 418 11.51 -32.04 11.55
C CYS A 418 10.57 -32.81 10.62
N ALA A 419 10.98 -33.99 10.15
CA ALA A 419 10.28 -34.70 9.09
C ALA A 419 8.80 -34.99 9.41
N CYS A 420 8.48 -35.27 10.68
CA CYS A 420 7.11 -35.54 11.12
C CYS A 420 6.22 -34.29 11.16
N ALA A 421 6.80 -33.09 11.21
CA ALA A 421 6.08 -31.83 11.23
C ALA A 421 5.80 -31.29 9.82
N LEU A 422 6.38 -31.90 8.79
CA LEU A 422 6.25 -31.45 7.40
C LEU A 422 5.14 -32.23 6.66
N PRO A 423 4.38 -31.57 5.78
CA PRO A 423 3.52 -32.26 4.83
C PRO A 423 4.31 -33.25 3.99
N THR A 424 3.70 -34.38 3.63
CA THR A 424 4.33 -35.34 2.72
C THR A 424 4.62 -34.67 1.37
N GLY A 425 5.87 -34.76 0.91
CA GLY A 425 6.32 -34.13 -0.34
C GLY A 425 6.65 -32.64 -0.23
N TYR A 426 6.57 -32.03 0.96
CA TYR A 426 6.77 -30.59 1.17
C TYR A 426 8.10 -30.10 0.58
N CYS A 427 9.19 -30.84 0.80
CA CYS A 427 10.53 -30.42 0.38
C CYS A 427 10.75 -30.52 -1.13
N GLU A 428 10.12 -31.49 -1.77
CA GLU A 428 10.10 -31.72 -3.21
C GLU A 428 9.16 -30.73 -3.92
N ASN A 429 8.28 -30.05 -3.19
CA ASN A 429 7.38 -29.04 -3.71
C ASN A 429 8.10 -27.73 -4.07
N PHE A 430 9.38 -27.58 -3.74
CA PHE A 430 10.19 -26.40 -4.02
C PHE A 430 11.26 -26.67 -5.10
N PRO A 431 11.55 -25.70 -5.99
CA PRO A 431 10.91 -24.39 -6.09
C PRO A 431 9.48 -24.47 -6.64
N ALA A 432 8.63 -23.53 -6.24
CA ALA A 432 7.26 -23.38 -6.74
C ALA A 432 7.04 -21.95 -7.22
N THR A 433 6.36 -21.77 -8.36
CA THR A 433 6.07 -20.43 -8.92
C THR A 433 4.58 -20.15 -8.91
N PHE A 434 4.21 -19.01 -8.34
CA PHE A 434 2.89 -18.43 -8.47
C PHE A 434 2.95 -17.44 -9.62
N ASP A 435 2.25 -17.74 -10.72
CA ASP A 435 2.36 -16.99 -11.97
C ASP A 435 1.12 -16.12 -12.12
N ILE A 436 1.29 -14.80 -12.12
CA ILE A 436 0.23 -13.81 -12.32
C ILE A 436 0.39 -13.23 -13.73
N ASP A 437 -0.59 -13.49 -14.58
CA ASP A 437 -0.66 -13.06 -15.97
C ASP A 437 -1.08 -11.59 -16.08
N TYR A 438 -2.11 -11.17 -15.35
CA TYR A 438 -2.44 -9.75 -15.28
C TYR A 438 -3.14 -9.38 -13.98
N VAL A 439 -3.11 -8.08 -13.68
CA VAL A 439 -4.03 -7.43 -12.73
C VAL A 439 -4.72 -6.27 -13.42
N ARG A 440 -6.05 -6.20 -13.30
CA ARG A 440 -6.87 -5.14 -13.91
C ARG A 440 -7.88 -4.60 -12.91
N VAL A 441 -8.03 -3.28 -12.87
CA VAL A 441 -9.01 -2.58 -12.04
C VAL A 441 -9.88 -1.70 -12.92
N PHE A 442 -11.19 -1.82 -12.74
CA PHE A 442 -12.19 -1.08 -13.49
C PHE A 442 -13.11 -0.31 -12.55
N GLN A 443 -13.54 0.88 -12.97
CA GLN A 443 -14.52 1.67 -12.23
C GLN A 443 -15.73 1.97 -13.11
N ALA A 444 -16.91 2.01 -12.47
CA ALA A 444 -18.14 2.40 -13.13
C ALA A 444 -18.02 3.84 -13.64
N VAL A 445 -18.44 4.07 -14.88
CA VAL A 445 -18.42 5.40 -15.48
C VAL A 445 -19.42 6.32 -14.75
N ASN A 446 -18.96 7.52 -14.38
CA ASN A 446 -19.75 8.55 -13.68
C ASN A 446 -20.31 8.12 -12.31
N ASP A 447 -19.57 7.32 -11.55
CA ASP A 447 -19.91 6.99 -10.15
C ASP A 447 -18.98 7.73 -9.18
N ASP A 448 -19.55 8.50 -8.27
CA ASP A 448 -18.81 9.32 -7.30
C ASP A 448 -18.29 8.54 -6.08
N LYS A 449 -18.80 7.33 -5.85
CA LYS A 449 -18.25 6.43 -4.82
C LYS A 449 -16.96 5.76 -5.29
N HIS A 450 -16.76 5.67 -6.60
CA HIS A 450 -15.54 5.14 -7.19
C HIS A 450 -14.49 6.24 -7.32
N THR A 451 -13.37 6.08 -6.61
CA THR A 451 -12.30 7.09 -6.60
C THR A 451 -10.93 6.47 -6.83
N LEU A 452 -10.01 7.27 -7.38
CA LEU A 452 -8.60 6.93 -7.55
C LEU A 452 -7.76 7.79 -6.60
N GLY A 453 -6.64 7.24 -6.15
CA GLY A 453 -5.70 7.91 -5.27
C GLY A 453 -5.63 7.28 -3.89
N CYS A 454 -4.44 7.37 -3.29
CA CYS A 454 -4.19 6.83 -1.96
C CYS A 454 -4.68 7.72 -0.81
N SER A 455 -4.98 8.99 -1.10
CA SER A 455 -5.47 9.98 -0.14
C SER A 455 -6.61 10.81 -0.74
N PRO A 456 -7.74 10.20 -1.14
CA PRO A 456 -8.86 10.92 -1.71
C PRO A 456 -9.45 11.90 -0.68
N LYS A 457 -10.06 12.98 -1.15
CA LYS A 457 -10.53 14.09 -0.30
C LYS A 457 -11.45 13.65 0.85
N ASN A 458 -12.30 12.64 0.62
CA ASN A 458 -13.24 12.10 1.61
C ASN A 458 -12.63 11.01 2.51
N ARG A 459 -11.43 10.50 2.19
CA ARG A 459 -10.68 9.51 2.98
C ARG A 459 -9.18 9.85 2.97
N PRO A 460 -8.76 11.01 3.49
CA PRO A 460 -7.35 11.42 3.45
C PRO A 460 -6.48 10.45 4.28
N THR A 461 -5.26 10.21 3.80
CA THR A 461 -4.26 9.35 4.46
C THR A 461 -2.86 9.98 4.46
N SER A 462 -2.55 10.89 3.53
CA SER A 462 -1.20 11.41 3.28
C SER A 462 -0.55 12.02 4.52
N LEU A 463 -1.25 12.97 5.16
CA LEU A 463 -0.76 13.65 6.36
C LEU A 463 -0.64 12.71 7.58
N PHE A 464 -1.49 11.69 7.67
CA PHE A 464 -1.42 10.68 8.74
C PHE A 464 -0.21 9.78 8.57
N ILE A 465 0.03 9.27 7.37
CA ILE A 465 1.20 8.46 7.06
C ILE A 465 2.47 9.28 7.29
N LYS A 466 2.51 10.54 6.80
CA LYS A 466 3.65 11.46 7.01
C LYS A 466 3.92 11.71 8.50
N GLY A 467 2.88 11.98 9.28
CA GLY A 467 2.98 12.18 10.74
C GLY A 467 3.43 10.92 11.51
N HIS A 468 3.24 9.74 10.93
CA HIS A 468 3.54 8.45 11.55
C HIS A 468 4.52 7.59 10.77
N GLN A 469 5.36 8.19 9.91
CA GLN A 469 6.21 7.48 8.93
C GLN A 469 6.99 6.30 9.51
N LYS A 470 7.50 6.43 10.75
CA LYS A 470 8.27 5.37 11.44
C LYS A 470 7.51 4.06 11.62
N ARG A 471 6.17 4.07 11.54
CA ARG A 471 5.33 2.87 11.64
C ARG A 471 5.33 2.04 10.34
N TYR A 472 5.77 2.64 9.24
CA TYR A 472 5.77 2.06 7.88
C TYR A 472 7.19 1.73 7.38
N MET A 473 8.16 1.70 8.30
CA MET A 473 9.60 1.61 8.02
C MET A 473 10.24 0.48 8.84
N GLU A 474 11.25 -0.16 8.26
CA GLU A 474 12.14 -1.07 8.96
C GLU A 474 13.30 -0.32 9.64
N THR A 475 14.02 -1.03 10.51
CA THR A 475 15.19 -0.44 11.16
C THR A 475 16.31 -0.20 10.14
N GLY A 476 16.62 1.07 9.89
CA GLY A 476 17.67 1.49 8.95
C GLY A 476 17.12 2.29 7.77
N ASP A 477 15.82 2.21 7.51
CA ASP A 477 15.18 2.99 6.46
C ASP A 477 15.25 4.49 6.78
N THR A 478 15.36 5.31 5.74
CA THR A 478 15.34 6.77 5.85
C THR A 478 13.94 7.35 5.57
N GLN A 479 13.12 6.61 4.83
CA GLN A 479 11.74 6.95 4.47
C GLN A 479 10.92 5.67 4.20
N PRO A 480 9.57 5.70 4.21
CA PRO A 480 8.74 4.52 3.99
C PRO A 480 8.86 3.88 2.60
N LEU A 481 9.05 4.69 1.56
CA LEU A 481 9.25 4.25 0.17
C LEU A 481 10.29 5.15 -0.49
N HIS A 482 11.24 4.58 -1.21
CA HIS A 482 12.18 5.32 -2.03
C HIS A 482 11.51 5.98 -3.24
N PRO A 483 12.00 7.14 -3.71
CA PRO A 483 11.49 7.76 -4.92
C PRO A 483 11.79 6.88 -6.12
N ILE A 484 10.93 6.90 -7.13
CA ILE A 484 11.13 6.10 -8.34
C ILE A 484 12.35 6.61 -9.10
N GLN A 485 13.35 5.75 -9.25
CA GLN A 485 14.53 6.02 -10.06
C GLN A 485 14.16 6.02 -11.55
N LYS A 486 14.67 6.98 -12.32
CA LYS A 486 14.50 7.05 -13.78
C LYS A 486 15.85 6.88 -14.49
N GLY A 487 16.20 5.63 -14.79
CA GLY A 487 17.48 5.25 -15.38
C GLY A 487 18.62 5.24 -14.36
N GLY A 488 19.86 5.11 -14.81
CA GLY A 488 21.04 5.13 -13.94
C GLY A 488 21.61 3.77 -13.58
N ALA A 489 20.98 2.65 -13.97
CA ALA A 489 21.65 1.35 -13.95
C ALA A 489 22.89 1.38 -14.84
N VAL A 490 23.93 0.64 -14.45
CA VAL A 490 25.12 0.42 -15.28
C VAL A 490 24.72 -0.40 -16.51
N CYS A 491 25.16 0.04 -17.68
CA CYS A 491 24.89 -0.62 -18.95
C CYS A 491 26.14 -0.63 -19.85
N LYS A 492 26.18 -1.63 -20.74
CA LYS A 492 27.16 -1.75 -21.82
C LYS A 492 26.52 -1.46 -23.17
N GLU A 493 25.26 -1.85 -23.34
CA GLU A 493 24.51 -1.73 -24.58
C GLU A 493 23.06 -1.33 -24.30
N ASN A 494 22.33 -0.94 -25.35
CA ASN A 494 20.96 -0.44 -25.19
C ASN A 494 19.99 -1.52 -24.68
N SER A 495 20.27 -2.80 -24.95
CA SER A 495 19.49 -3.95 -24.46
C SER A 495 19.39 -3.96 -22.94
N ASP A 496 20.45 -3.56 -22.24
CA ASP A 496 20.49 -3.44 -20.77
C ASP A 496 19.49 -2.39 -20.24
N CYS A 497 19.02 -1.49 -21.11
CA CYS A 497 18.12 -0.37 -20.80
C CYS A 497 16.75 -0.52 -21.48
N GLY A 498 16.31 -1.74 -21.75
CA GLY A 498 15.03 -2.03 -22.44
C GLY A 498 15.05 -1.68 -23.92
N SER A 499 16.23 -1.70 -24.55
CA SER A 499 16.47 -1.33 -25.95
C SER A 499 16.01 0.10 -26.28
N TYR A 500 16.21 0.55 -27.53
CA TYR A 500 15.70 1.85 -27.98
C TYR A 500 14.18 2.01 -27.87
N LYS A 501 13.41 0.94 -27.59
CA LYS A 501 11.98 1.02 -27.27
C LYS A 501 11.78 1.79 -25.96
N ASN A 502 12.51 1.41 -24.91
CA ASN A 502 12.25 1.89 -23.55
C ASN A 502 13.28 2.93 -23.06
N GLY A 503 14.54 2.75 -23.44
CA GLY A 503 15.66 3.59 -22.99
C GLY A 503 16.87 3.48 -23.91
N TYR A 504 18.03 3.93 -23.45
CA TYR A 504 19.30 3.69 -24.14
C TYR A 504 20.46 3.77 -23.16
N CYS A 505 21.57 3.13 -23.52
CA CYS A 505 22.79 3.22 -22.75
C CYS A 505 23.56 4.49 -23.15
N SER A 506 23.77 5.39 -22.19
CA SER A 506 24.52 6.61 -22.45
C SER A 506 26.02 6.34 -22.65
N SER A 507 26.74 7.30 -23.20
CA SER A 507 28.21 7.23 -23.34
C SER A 507 28.96 7.12 -22.00
N ARG A 508 28.29 7.39 -20.88
CA ARG A 508 28.81 7.21 -19.52
C ARG A 508 28.59 5.80 -18.97
N GLY A 509 28.01 4.88 -19.76
CA GLY A 509 27.72 3.51 -19.33
C GLY A 509 26.56 3.43 -18.34
N VAL A 510 25.58 4.34 -18.43
CA VAL A 510 24.37 4.32 -17.59
C VAL A 510 23.08 4.47 -18.40
N CYS A 511 22.02 3.80 -17.97
CA CYS A 511 20.72 3.81 -18.64
C CYS A 511 20.03 5.18 -18.56
N VAL A 512 19.41 5.60 -19.66
CA VAL A 512 18.58 6.80 -19.75
C VAL A 512 17.22 6.42 -20.30
N CYS A 513 16.16 6.63 -19.51
CA CYS A 513 14.81 6.20 -19.87
C CYS A 513 14.09 7.24 -20.71
N LYS A 514 13.27 6.75 -21.65
CA LYS A 514 12.30 7.58 -22.37
C LYS A 514 11.11 7.93 -21.46
N ASP A 515 10.31 8.90 -21.88
CA ASP A 515 9.28 9.51 -21.02
C ASP A 515 8.20 8.57 -20.49
N ARG A 516 7.91 7.45 -21.19
CA ARG A 516 6.93 6.44 -20.75
C ARG A 516 7.52 5.32 -19.90
N PHE A 517 8.83 5.35 -19.65
CA PHE A 517 9.54 4.30 -18.95
C PHE A 517 10.35 4.86 -17.79
N THR A 518 10.51 4.03 -16.78
CA THR A 518 11.18 4.37 -15.54
C THR A 518 11.83 3.12 -14.95
N GLY A 519 12.38 3.25 -13.74
CA GLY A 519 13.19 2.26 -13.09
C GLY A 519 14.66 2.36 -13.50
N PRO A 520 15.55 1.66 -12.78
CA PRO A 520 16.99 1.74 -13.01
C PRO A 520 17.38 1.32 -14.44
N THR A 521 16.70 0.31 -14.99
CA THR A 521 16.94 -0.29 -16.33
C THR A 521 15.88 0.11 -17.36
N CYS A 522 15.00 1.06 -17.06
CA CYS A 522 13.95 1.53 -17.98
C CYS A 522 12.94 0.45 -18.41
N LEU A 523 12.78 -0.63 -17.65
CA LEU A 523 11.84 -1.72 -17.97
C LEU A 523 10.44 -1.48 -17.41
N ALA A 524 10.28 -0.61 -16.42
CA ALA A 524 8.96 -0.34 -15.87
C ALA A 524 8.25 0.77 -16.66
N HIS A 525 6.95 0.62 -16.90
CA HIS A 525 6.12 1.72 -17.40
C HIS A 525 5.97 2.80 -16.33
N ALA A 526 6.13 4.07 -16.70
CA ALA A 526 5.82 5.16 -15.80
C ALA A 526 4.32 5.17 -15.44
N GLY A 527 3.98 5.33 -14.16
CA GLY A 527 2.61 5.46 -13.68
C GLY A 527 2.50 6.68 -12.76
N ARG A 528 1.42 7.48 -12.92
CA ARG A 528 1.09 8.62 -12.08
C ARG A 528 -0.42 8.86 -12.14
N TYR A 529 -0.97 9.56 -11.15
CA TYR A 529 -2.34 10.07 -11.24
C TYR A 529 -2.36 11.35 -12.09
N ASP A 530 -3.39 11.51 -12.92
CA ASP A 530 -3.56 12.71 -13.75
C ASP A 530 -3.70 14.00 -12.90
N ASN A 531 -4.10 13.84 -11.63
CA ASN A 531 -4.30 14.91 -10.65
C ASN A 531 -3.24 14.93 -9.53
N GLU A 532 -2.03 14.40 -9.76
CA GLU A 532 -0.90 14.72 -8.87
C GLU A 532 -0.52 16.18 -9.09
N ASP A 533 -1.34 17.07 -8.51
CA ASP A 533 -0.98 18.44 -8.23
C ASP A 533 0.29 18.34 -7.38
N THR A 534 1.42 18.70 -7.96
CA THR A 534 2.73 18.80 -7.28
C THR A 534 2.73 19.85 -6.16
N SER A 535 1.56 20.23 -5.64
CA SER A 535 1.32 21.23 -4.61
C SER A 535 1.09 20.66 -3.21
N GLU A 536 1.15 19.33 -3.01
CA GLU A 536 1.20 18.73 -1.66
C GLU A 536 2.63 18.57 -1.11
N GLU A 537 3.59 19.37 -1.63
CA GLU A 537 4.56 19.96 -0.71
C GLU A 537 3.78 20.85 0.26
N VAL A 538 3.31 20.25 1.37
CA VAL A 538 3.13 21.00 2.62
C VAL A 538 4.42 21.76 2.76
N SER A 539 4.35 23.08 2.53
CA SER A 539 5.44 24.01 2.67
C SER A 539 6.09 23.71 4.00
N SER A 540 7.18 22.93 3.96
CA SER A 540 8.23 23.10 4.93
C SER A 540 8.49 24.60 4.86
N PHE A 541 8.49 25.25 6.01
CA PHE A 541 8.85 26.65 6.10
C PHE A 541 10.34 26.72 5.74
N GLY A 542 10.64 26.57 4.44
CA GLY A 542 11.93 26.77 3.84
C GLY A 542 12.17 28.25 3.93
N TRP A 543 13.23 28.63 4.61
CA TRP A 543 13.62 30.01 4.82
C TRP A 543 14.04 30.72 3.51
N ASP A 544 13.86 30.07 2.36
CA ASP A 544 14.59 30.36 1.13
C ASP A 544 13.88 31.30 0.16
N THR A 545 12.64 31.73 0.46
CA THR A 545 12.00 32.80 -0.32
C THR A 545 11.14 33.73 0.53
N PHE A 546 11.78 34.49 1.42
CA PHE A 546 11.24 35.80 1.77
C PHE A 546 11.42 36.72 0.55
N TYR A 547 10.34 36.90 -0.23
CA TYR A 547 10.30 37.98 -1.21
C TYR A 547 10.25 39.30 -0.45
N VAL A 548 11.42 39.89 -0.22
CA VAL A 548 11.52 41.27 0.27
C VAL A 548 11.28 42.17 -0.94
N PRO A 549 10.17 42.93 -0.99
CA PRO A 549 9.90 43.80 -2.12
C PRO A 549 11.08 44.76 -2.33
N ALA A 550 11.46 45.03 -3.58
CA ALA A 550 12.54 45.97 -3.86
C ALA A 550 12.33 47.34 -3.18
N SER A 551 11.06 47.72 -2.95
CA SER A 551 10.70 48.90 -2.17
C SER A 551 11.13 48.82 -0.70
N LEU A 552 11.01 47.65 -0.04
CA LEU A 552 11.46 47.48 1.34
C LEU A 552 12.98 47.48 1.45
N ILE A 553 13.69 46.88 0.48
CA ILE A 553 15.16 46.95 0.39
C ILE A 553 15.62 48.40 0.19
N ALA A 554 14.95 49.14 -0.70
CA ALA A 554 15.22 50.56 -0.91
C ALA A 554 14.96 51.38 0.37
N TRP A 555 13.87 51.10 1.09
CA TRP A 555 13.57 51.76 2.37
C TRP A 555 14.62 51.47 3.44
N ILE A 556 15.09 50.23 3.57
CA ILE A 556 16.15 49.85 4.51
C ILE A 556 17.48 50.51 4.12
N ALA A 557 17.81 50.58 2.82
CA ALA A 557 18.99 51.29 2.32
C ALA A 557 18.91 52.80 2.60
N ILE A 558 17.75 53.43 2.41
CA ILE A 558 17.55 54.84 2.71
C ILE A 558 17.65 55.10 4.22
N LEU A 559 17.03 54.26 5.05
CA LEU A 559 17.10 54.37 6.52
C LEU A 559 18.52 54.19 7.05
N SER A 560 19.28 53.25 6.49
CA SER A 560 20.68 53.02 6.87
C SER A 560 21.59 54.16 6.44
N VAL A 561 21.41 54.73 5.23
CA VAL A 561 22.12 55.95 4.82
C VAL A 561 21.73 57.13 5.70
N PHE A 562 20.45 57.27 6.05
CA PHE A 562 19.98 58.33 6.94
C PHE A 562 20.56 58.17 8.35
N LEU A 563 20.59 56.97 8.90
CA LEU A 563 21.20 56.68 10.20
C LEU A 563 22.70 56.91 10.19
N LEU A 564 23.41 56.52 9.12
CA LEU A 564 24.84 56.81 8.96
C LEU A 564 25.10 58.30 8.80
N PHE A 565 24.24 59.04 8.10
CA PHE A 565 24.34 60.48 7.95
C PHE A 565 24.02 61.21 9.27
N SER A 566 22.99 60.80 10.00
CA SER A 566 22.70 61.30 11.35
C SER A 566 23.82 60.99 12.33
N SER A 567 24.40 59.78 12.26
CA SER A 567 25.56 59.40 13.07
C SER A 567 26.80 60.22 12.69
N TYR A 568 27.02 60.48 11.40
CA TYR A 568 28.08 61.35 10.92
C TYR A 568 27.90 62.79 11.36
N LEU A 569 26.67 63.35 11.29
CA LEU A 569 26.37 64.68 11.80
C LEU A 569 26.55 64.74 13.32
N ALA A 570 26.08 63.74 14.06
CA ALA A 570 26.28 63.64 15.50
C ALA A 570 27.77 63.51 15.86
N MET A 571 28.57 62.76 15.10
CA MET A 571 30.03 62.67 15.27
C MET A 571 30.74 63.97 14.86
N ARG A 572 30.24 64.68 13.83
CA ARG A 572 30.77 65.98 13.41
C ARG A 572 30.49 67.06 14.45
N ASP A 573 29.31 67.07 15.05
CA ASP A 573 28.94 67.98 16.13
C ASP A 573 29.64 67.60 17.45
N ARG A 574 29.83 66.30 17.73
CA ARG A 574 30.65 65.82 18.84
C ARG A 574 32.14 66.16 18.67
N ASN A 575 32.66 66.19 17.43
CA ASN A 575 34.01 66.67 17.12
C ASN A 575 34.15 68.20 17.13
N LYS A 576 33.04 68.96 17.07
CA LYS A 576 33.03 70.40 17.35
C LYS A 576 32.91 70.72 18.85
N TYR A 577 32.32 69.84 19.65
CA TYR A 577 32.17 70.01 21.10
C TYR A 577 33.32 69.43 21.94
N ASN A 578 34.05 68.42 21.44
CA ASN A 578 35.16 67.78 22.18
C ASN A 578 36.51 68.51 22.12
N ASN A 579 36.58 69.71 21.53
CA ASN A 579 37.73 70.62 21.67
C ASN A 579 37.59 71.61 22.84
N HIS A 580 36.56 71.47 23.69
CA HIS A 580 36.30 72.44 24.75
C HIS A 580 35.61 71.84 25.99
N SER A 581 36.19 70.82 26.63
CA SER A 581 36.02 70.60 28.08
C SER A 581 36.86 69.42 28.55
N LEU A 582 38.12 69.72 28.88
CA LEU A 582 38.83 69.11 30.00
C LEU A 582 38.18 69.61 31.30
N MET A 583 38.20 68.75 32.31
CA MET A 583 38.13 68.99 33.77
C MET A 583 36.87 68.56 34.53
N GLU A 584 37.19 67.99 35.71
CA GLU A 584 36.40 67.59 36.89
C GLU A 584 35.60 66.28 36.82
N GLU A 585 36.03 65.21 37.51
CA GLU A 585 35.87 64.95 38.98
C GLU A 585 34.38 64.87 39.38
N THR A 586 33.85 63.95 40.19
CA THR A 586 34.36 62.94 41.12
C THR A 586 33.16 62.07 41.57
N SER A 587 33.45 60.86 42.03
CA SER A 587 32.77 60.12 43.13
C SER A 587 31.43 59.38 42.96
N SER A 588 31.43 58.23 43.65
CA SER A 588 30.32 57.52 44.32
C SER A 588 29.52 56.45 43.55
N ALA A 589 29.69 55.20 44.00
CA ALA A 589 28.69 54.13 43.99
C ALA A 589 27.89 54.19 45.32
N PRO A 590 26.96 53.28 45.67
CA PRO A 590 26.23 52.25 44.89
C PRO A 590 24.69 52.28 45.14
N SER A 591 23.88 51.47 44.43
CA SER A 591 22.84 50.64 45.09
C SER A 591 22.05 49.75 44.11
N THR A 592 21.91 48.52 44.58
CA THR A 592 20.98 47.41 44.31
C THR A 592 19.52 47.76 44.02
N TYR A 593 18.86 46.96 43.16
CA TYR A 593 17.52 46.41 43.42
C TYR A 593 17.29 45.07 42.68
N GLN A 594 16.81 44.07 43.42
CA GLN A 594 16.42 42.71 43.03
C GLN A 594 14.98 42.65 42.47
N HIS A 595 14.59 41.44 42.05
CA HIS A 595 13.24 40.88 41.77
C HIS A 595 12.70 41.08 40.36
N SER A 596 12.08 40.09 39.71
CA SER A 596 11.70 38.73 40.09
C SER A 596 11.38 37.98 38.81
N SER A 597 11.95 36.80 38.65
CA SER A 597 11.52 35.78 37.70
C SER A 597 10.25 35.13 38.22
N ASP A 598 9.19 35.07 37.41
CA ASP A 598 8.22 33.98 37.44
C ASP A 598 7.37 34.04 36.18
N ASN A 599 7.43 32.97 35.38
CA ASN A 599 6.30 32.37 34.67
C ASN A 599 6.77 31.10 33.97
N ALA A 600 6.66 29.99 34.71
CA ALA A 600 6.74 28.64 34.17
C ALA A 600 5.42 28.29 33.45
N LEU A 601 5.53 27.77 32.23
CA LEU A 601 4.45 27.09 31.52
C LEU A 601 4.46 25.60 31.91
N PRO A 602 3.29 24.94 32.03
CA PRO A 602 3.22 23.56 32.51
C PRO A 602 3.64 22.53 31.44
N ASP A 603 4.49 21.61 31.87
CA ASP A 603 4.94 20.41 31.14
C ASP A 603 3.75 19.50 30.74
N TYR A 604 3.63 19.19 29.45
CA TYR A 604 2.84 18.07 28.97
C TYR A 604 3.65 16.78 29.14
N ALA A 605 3.27 15.96 30.13
CA ALA A 605 3.86 14.65 30.35
C ALA A 605 3.51 13.67 29.21
N LEU A 606 4.54 13.12 28.57
CA LEU A 606 4.42 12.00 27.63
C LEU A 606 3.92 10.73 28.36
N PRO A 607 3.01 9.93 27.76
CA PRO A 607 2.59 8.67 28.37
C PRO A 607 3.74 7.65 28.42
N PRO A 608 3.76 6.73 29.41
CA PRO A 608 4.88 5.83 29.63
C PRO A 608 5.01 4.73 28.56
N LYS A 609 6.25 4.35 28.32
CA LYS A 609 6.77 3.35 27.36
C LYS A 609 5.89 2.08 27.21
N GLN A 610 5.50 1.82 25.96
CA GLN A 610 4.84 0.59 25.49
C GLN A 610 5.66 -0.67 25.86
N LYS A 611 4.98 -1.66 26.43
CA LYS A 611 5.40 -3.07 26.38
C LYS A 611 4.71 -3.69 25.17
N VAL A 612 5.49 -4.09 24.16
CA VAL A 612 5.03 -5.00 23.11
C VAL A 612 5.14 -6.43 23.67
N VAL A 613 4.10 -7.21 23.44
CA VAL A 613 4.06 -8.66 23.67
C VAL A 613 3.55 -9.27 22.37
N THR A 614 4.42 -9.93 21.62
CA THR A 614 4.03 -10.80 20.50
C THR A 614 3.26 -12.01 21.05
N TYR A 615 2.05 -12.26 20.54
CA TYR A 615 1.28 -13.48 20.82
C TYR A 615 1.23 -14.34 19.55
N CYS A 616 1.60 -15.63 19.66
CA CYS A 616 1.38 -16.63 18.61
C CYS A 616 -0.08 -17.08 18.59
N VAL A 617 -0.62 -17.34 17.39
CA VAL A 617 -1.95 -17.91 17.19
C VAL A 617 -1.78 -19.31 16.58
N VAL A 618 -1.99 -20.32 17.43
CA VAL A 618 -2.06 -21.73 17.04
C VAL A 618 -3.54 -22.16 17.15
N ASP A 619 -4.22 -22.44 16.04
CA ASP A 619 -5.57 -23.04 16.02
C ASP A 619 -6.63 -22.30 16.84
N GLY A 620 -6.58 -20.97 16.85
CA GLY A 620 -7.57 -20.15 17.57
C GLY A 620 -7.62 -20.41 19.08
N ARG A 621 -6.52 -20.87 19.70
CA ARG A 621 -6.37 -20.91 21.16
C ARG A 621 -5.19 -20.02 21.59
N LEU A 622 -5.45 -19.18 22.60
CA LEU A 622 -4.40 -18.56 23.41
C LEU A 622 -3.74 -19.67 24.24
N ILE A 623 -2.47 -19.96 23.99
CA ILE A 623 -1.66 -20.76 24.91
C ILE A 623 -1.25 -19.83 26.07
N ASP A 624 -1.57 -20.21 27.31
CA ASP A 624 -1.48 -19.35 28.50
C ASP A 624 -0.02 -19.07 28.95
N LYS A 625 0.18 -17.81 29.37
CA LYS A 625 1.35 -17.08 29.90
C LYS A 625 2.72 -17.09 29.21
#